data_AF-A0A961E0E2-F1
#
_entry.id   AF-A0A961E0E2-F1
#
_cell.length_a   1.000
_cell.length_b   1.000
_cell.length_c   1.000
_cell.angle_alpha   90.00
_cell.angle_beta   90.00
_cell.angle_gamma   90.00
#
_symmetry.space_group_name_H-M   'P 1'
#
loop_
_entity.id
_entity.type
_entity.pdbx_description
1 polymer ?
#
loop_
_entity_poly.entity_id
_entity_poly.type
_entity_poly.pdbx_seq_one_letter_code
_entity_poly.pdbx_strand_id
1 'polypeptide(L)'
;MRRFGAVAAALLLSAPQAAAGAPPAAPEEFVVLQDIAASILADIRYITPHNFTGEPVDGYREPLCILTRPAAEALRRAQQDFLEDGYSLKVYDCYRPQRAVDDFVAWAENLADQRMKAEFSPRVDKSVLFDDGYIAERSGHSRGSTLDVTLVPLSATAGPAASYIPGQPLVDCAAPQDRRFPDDSIDMGTGFDCFDTLANTADPRIGGDQAKNRLLLLEGLQRQGFVNYDKEWWHFTYAPAGVGEPYPDTYFDFPVERAALAPG
;
A
#
# COMPACT_ATOMS: atom_id res chain seq x y z
N MET A 1 -5.39 -46.49 -61.13
CA MET A 1 -5.11 -46.51 -59.68
C MET A 1 -5.53 -45.17 -59.08
N ARG A 2 -6.69 -45.07 -58.44
CA ARG A 2 -7.12 -43.87 -57.69
C ARG A 2 -7.06 -44.20 -56.20
N ARG A 3 -6.17 -43.53 -55.46
CA ARG A 3 -6.03 -43.67 -54.01
C ARG A 3 -7.03 -42.74 -53.33
N PHE A 4 -7.96 -43.30 -52.56
CA PHE A 4 -8.80 -42.54 -51.63
C PHE A 4 -7.97 -42.25 -50.36
N GLY A 5 -7.80 -40.97 -50.03
CA GLY A 5 -7.23 -40.54 -48.75
C GLY A 5 -8.36 -40.38 -47.73
N ALA A 6 -8.30 -41.13 -46.63
CA ALA A 6 -9.22 -40.98 -45.51
C ALA A 6 -8.79 -39.79 -44.65
N VAL A 7 -9.69 -38.84 -44.43
CA VAL A 7 -9.50 -37.73 -43.50
C VAL A 7 -9.98 -38.20 -42.13
N ALA A 8 -9.05 -38.33 -41.18
CA ALA A 8 -9.38 -38.62 -39.78
C ALA A 8 -9.81 -37.32 -39.09
N ALA A 9 -11.08 -37.24 -38.67
CA ALA A 9 -11.57 -36.16 -37.83
C ALA A 9 -11.09 -36.36 -36.39
N ALA A 10 -10.20 -35.49 -35.92
CA ALA A 10 -9.78 -35.46 -34.52
C ALA A 10 -10.87 -34.77 -33.69
N LEU A 11 -11.54 -35.54 -32.83
CA LEU A 11 -12.46 -35.01 -31.82
C LEU A 11 -11.63 -34.39 -30.68
N LEU A 12 -11.64 -33.05 -30.62
CA LEU A 12 -11.08 -32.30 -29.49
C LEU A 12 -12.03 -32.43 -28.30
N LEU A 13 -11.68 -33.30 -27.35
CA LEU A 13 -12.30 -33.35 -26.02
C LEU A 13 -11.99 -32.05 -25.29
N SER A 14 -12.99 -31.19 -25.12
CA SER A 14 -12.88 -29.98 -24.30
C SER A 14 -12.83 -30.38 -22.82
N ALA A 15 -11.71 -30.10 -22.15
CA ALA A 15 -11.61 -30.26 -20.70
C ALA A 15 -12.54 -29.26 -19.99
N PRO A 16 -13.18 -29.63 -18.87
CA PRO A 16 -13.99 -28.71 -18.11
C PRO A 16 -13.10 -27.60 -17.54
N GLN A 17 -13.42 -26.34 -17.87
CA GLN A 17 -12.88 -25.18 -17.15
C GLN A 17 -13.37 -25.25 -15.71
N ALA A 18 -12.44 -25.34 -14.76
CA ALA A 18 -12.76 -25.14 -13.35
C ALA A 18 -13.38 -23.74 -13.22
N ALA A 19 -14.63 -23.67 -12.78
CA ALA A 19 -15.22 -22.40 -12.39
C ALA A 19 -14.40 -21.88 -11.20
N ALA A 20 -13.65 -20.79 -11.40
CA ALA A 20 -13.05 -20.07 -10.29
C ALA A 20 -14.21 -19.68 -9.35
N GLY A 21 -14.16 -20.14 -8.10
CA GLY A 21 -15.14 -19.78 -7.09
C GLY A 21 -15.21 -18.26 -6.93
N ALA A 22 -16.35 -17.75 -6.45
CA ALA A 22 -16.46 -16.33 -6.09
C ALA A 22 -15.32 -15.97 -5.12
N PRO A 23 -14.68 -14.79 -5.28
CA PRO A 23 -13.66 -14.34 -4.33
C PRO A 23 -14.23 -14.33 -2.90
N PRO A 24 -13.40 -14.56 -1.87
CA PRO A 24 -13.87 -14.55 -0.49
C PRO A 24 -14.46 -13.17 -0.16
N ALA A 25 -15.53 -13.15 0.64
CA ALA A 25 -16.12 -11.92 1.16
C ALA A 25 -15.35 -11.45 2.40
N ALA A 26 -15.34 -10.13 2.63
CA ALA A 26 -14.77 -9.54 3.83
C ALA A 26 -15.67 -9.77 5.05
N PRO A 27 -15.10 -9.83 6.28
CA PRO A 27 -15.89 -9.70 7.51
C PRO A 27 -16.65 -8.36 7.56
N GLU A 28 -17.81 -8.33 8.23
CA GLU A 28 -18.67 -7.14 8.35
C GLU A 28 -17.96 -5.93 8.99
N GLU A 29 -16.89 -6.18 9.74
CA GLU A 29 -16.10 -5.16 10.42
C GLU A 29 -15.21 -4.35 9.46
N PHE A 30 -15.03 -4.77 8.20
CA PHE A 30 -14.25 -4.03 7.22
C PHE A 30 -15.09 -2.93 6.56
N VAL A 31 -14.50 -1.75 6.41
CA VAL A 31 -15.15 -0.55 5.88
C VAL A 31 -14.26 0.17 4.89
N VAL A 32 -14.87 0.87 3.94
CA VAL A 32 -14.16 1.88 3.14
C VAL A 32 -13.94 3.12 4.02
N LEU A 33 -12.69 3.56 4.14
CA LEU A 33 -12.30 4.68 4.99
C LEU A 33 -13.07 5.96 4.64
N GLN A 34 -13.23 6.27 3.36
CA GLN A 34 -13.91 7.47 2.90
C GLN A 34 -15.39 7.54 3.34
N ASP A 35 -16.03 6.40 3.62
CA ASP A 35 -17.41 6.38 4.13
C ASP A 35 -17.47 6.81 5.62
N ILE A 36 -16.34 6.75 6.34
CA ILE A 36 -16.19 7.12 7.75
C ILE A 36 -15.52 8.49 7.92
N ALA A 37 -14.57 8.81 7.04
CA ALA A 37 -13.70 9.98 7.12
C ALA A 37 -13.43 10.56 5.71
N ALA A 38 -14.46 11.15 5.11
CA ALA A 38 -14.43 11.64 3.73
C ALA A 38 -13.38 12.74 3.45
N SER A 39 -12.84 13.40 4.48
CA SER A 39 -11.78 14.42 4.33
C SER A 39 -10.38 13.83 4.21
N ILE A 40 -10.18 12.53 4.52
CA ILE A 40 -8.88 11.88 4.35
C ILE A 40 -8.63 11.61 2.87
N LEU A 41 -7.48 12.08 2.38
CA LEU A 41 -7.07 11.89 0.99
C LEU A 41 -6.60 10.46 0.76
N ALA A 42 -6.78 9.95 -0.45
CA ALA A 42 -6.27 8.64 -0.85
C ALA A 42 -5.44 8.77 -2.13
N ASP A 43 -4.26 8.16 -2.11
CA ASP A 43 -3.36 7.97 -3.23
C ASP A 43 -2.95 6.50 -3.24
N ILE A 44 -3.93 5.61 -3.45
CA ILE A 44 -3.75 4.15 -3.31
C ILE A 44 -2.76 3.67 -4.37
N ARG A 45 -1.52 3.37 -3.99
CA ARG A 45 -0.43 3.19 -4.95
C ARG A 45 -0.46 1.86 -5.68
N TYR A 46 -0.89 0.80 -5.01
CA TYR A 46 -0.80 -0.56 -5.53
C TYR A 46 -1.86 -0.91 -6.59
N ILE A 47 -2.89 -0.08 -6.79
CA ILE A 47 -3.77 -0.20 -7.98
C ILE A 47 -3.16 0.47 -9.22
N THR A 48 -2.09 1.24 -9.06
CA THR A 48 -1.44 1.99 -10.14
C THR A 48 -0.08 1.38 -10.47
N PRO A 49 0.50 1.66 -11.65
CA PRO A 49 1.88 1.28 -11.94
C PRO A 49 2.94 2.12 -11.19
N HIS A 50 2.56 3.12 -10.38
CA HIS A 50 3.50 3.93 -9.60
C HIS A 50 3.76 3.34 -8.21
N ASN A 51 4.36 2.15 -8.22
CA ASN A 51 4.84 1.46 -7.04
C ASN A 51 6.12 0.70 -7.39
N PHE A 52 6.77 0.06 -6.42
CA PHE A 52 8.06 -0.60 -6.62
C PHE A 52 8.03 -1.80 -7.58
N THR A 53 6.86 -2.40 -7.87
CA THR A 53 6.73 -3.47 -8.87
C THR A 53 6.63 -2.92 -10.31
N GLY A 54 6.18 -1.67 -10.45
CA GLY A 54 5.98 -1.00 -11.73
C GLY A 54 4.68 -1.37 -12.47
N GLU A 55 3.81 -2.16 -11.84
CA GLU A 55 2.52 -2.60 -12.38
C GLU A 55 1.45 -2.56 -11.27
N PRO A 56 0.14 -2.49 -11.60
CA PRO A 56 -0.92 -2.75 -10.63
C PRO A 56 -0.74 -4.13 -10.00
N VAL A 57 -0.85 -4.19 -8.67
CA VAL A 57 -0.60 -5.38 -7.84
C VAL A 57 -1.87 -6.23 -7.77
N ASP A 58 -1.72 -7.56 -7.80
CA ASP A 58 -2.88 -8.46 -7.71
C ASP A 58 -3.74 -8.18 -6.46
N GLY A 59 -5.06 -8.30 -6.61
CA GLY A 59 -6.04 -8.01 -5.56
C GLY A 59 -6.46 -6.55 -5.44
N TYR A 60 -5.71 -5.58 -5.96
CA TYR A 60 -6.13 -4.17 -5.99
C TYR A 60 -7.01 -3.90 -7.22
N ARG A 61 -8.33 -3.77 -7.03
CA ARG A 61 -9.31 -3.61 -8.12
C ARG A 61 -10.02 -2.27 -8.16
N GLU A 62 -10.15 -1.62 -7.00
CA GLU A 62 -10.62 -0.25 -6.86
C GLU A 62 -9.65 0.58 -5.99
N PRO A 63 -9.55 1.91 -6.19
CA PRO A 63 -8.64 2.77 -5.43
C PRO A 63 -9.22 3.09 -4.04
N LEU A 64 -9.43 2.06 -3.23
CA LEU A 64 -10.05 2.15 -1.91
C LEU A 64 -9.04 1.91 -0.81
N CYS A 65 -9.11 2.74 0.24
CA CYS A 65 -8.55 2.36 1.53
C CYS A 65 -9.63 1.60 2.30
N ILE A 66 -9.43 0.29 2.49
CA ILE A 66 -10.28 -0.55 3.33
C ILE A 66 -9.57 -0.79 4.66
N LEU A 67 -10.27 -0.63 5.78
CA LEU A 67 -9.75 -0.87 7.13
C LEU A 67 -10.78 -1.59 7.98
N THR A 68 -10.36 -2.20 9.09
CA THR A 68 -11.29 -2.52 10.17
C THR A 68 -11.93 -1.24 10.69
N ARG A 69 -13.21 -1.31 11.06
CA ARG A 69 -13.97 -0.17 11.57
C ARG A 69 -13.29 0.54 12.75
N PRO A 70 -12.73 -0.16 13.77
CA PRO A 70 -12.01 0.51 14.85
C PRO A 70 -10.81 1.33 14.37
N ALA A 71 -10.03 0.81 13.41
CA ALA A 71 -8.90 1.52 12.83
C ALA A 71 -9.36 2.76 12.02
N ALA A 72 -10.42 2.62 11.20
CA ALA A 72 -10.99 3.73 10.45
C ALA A 72 -11.53 4.86 11.36
N GLU A 73 -12.19 4.50 12.46
CA GLU A 73 -12.68 5.47 13.45
C GLU A 73 -11.55 6.15 14.23
N ALA A 74 -10.45 5.43 14.52
CA ALA A 74 -9.26 6.01 15.10
C ALA A 74 -8.56 6.98 14.15
N LEU A 75 -8.47 6.61 12.88
CA LEU A 75 -7.89 7.49 11.85
C LEU A 75 -8.76 8.74 11.62
N ARG A 76 -10.09 8.62 11.72
CA ARG A 76 -10.99 9.79 11.69
C ARG A 76 -10.68 10.77 12.84
N ARG A 77 -10.37 10.28 14.04
CA ARG A 77 -9.99 11.15 15.18
C ARG A 77 -8.63 11.79 14.93
N ALA A 78 -7.64 11.03 14.44
CA ALA A 78 -6.35 11.57 14.05
C ALA A 78 -6.50 12.67 12.99
N GLN A 79 -7.36 12.46 11.99
CA GLN A 79 -7.69 13.45 10.99
C GLN A 79 -8.21 14.75 11.62
N GLN A 80 -9.09 14.67 12.62
CA GLN A 80 -9.59 15.85 13.31
C GLN A 80 -8.48 16.63 13.99
N ASP A 81 -7.58 15.95 14.70
CA ASP A 81 -6.41 16.57 15.34
C ASP A 81 -5.51 17.25 14.29
N PHE A 82 -5.17 16.57 13.20
CA PHE A 82 -4.29 17.11 12.16
C PHE A 82 -4.92 18.29 11.38
N LEU A 83 -6.25 18.28 11.21
CA LEU A 83 -6.96 19.42 10.59
C LEU A 83 -6.80 20.69 11.43
N GLU A 84 -6.81 20.58 12.76
CA GLU A 84 -6.54 21.71 13.67
C GLU A 84 -5.09 22.21 13.54
N ASP A 85 -4.15 21.30 13.27
CA ASP A 85 -2.74 21.60 13.01
C ASP A 85 -2.45 22.11 11.58
N GLY A 86 -3.47 22.20 10.71
CA GLY A 86 -3.33 22.71 9.34
C GLY A 86 -2.93 21.65 8.31
N TYR A 87 -3.12 20.36 8.62
CA TYR A 87 -2.81 19.22 7.75
C TYR A 87 -4.03 18.35 7.50
N SER A 88 -4.01 17.59 6.41
CA SER A 88 -4.88 16.43 6.19
C SER A 88 -4.03 15.17 6.09
N LEU A 89 -4.56 14.05 6.56
CA LEU A 89 -3.99 12.74 6.26
C LEU A 89 -4.16 12.40 4.78
N LYS A 90 -3.17 11.70 4.23
CA LYS A 90 -3.22 11.03 2.93
C LYS A 90 -2.74 9.59 3.09
N VAL A 91 -3.57 8.63 2.69
CA VAL A 91 -3.24 7.19 2.75
C VAL A 91 -2.74 6.68 1.40
N TYR A 92 -1.69 5.86 1.42
CA TYR A 92 -1.09 5.22 0.26
C TYR A 92 -1.47 3.74 0.13
N ASP A 93 -1.66 3.07 1.28
CA ASP A 93 -2.16 1.70 1.35
C ASP A 93 -2.87 1.46 2.69
N CYS A 94 -3.78 0.49 2.70
CA CYS A 94 -4.57 0.09 3.88
C CYS A 94 -4.65 -1.44 3.91
N TYR A 95 -5.84 -2.05 3.92
CA TYR A 95 -5.95 -3.49 3.74
C TYR A 95 -5.28 -3.94 2.43
N ARG A 96 -4.34 -4.89 2.57
CA ARG A 96 -3.61 -5.54 1.48
C ARG A 96 -3.96 -7.03 1.45
N PRO A 97 -4.60 -7.53 0.39
CA PRO A 97 -4.93 -8.95 0.28
C PRO A 97 -3.68 -9.83 0.32
N GLN A 98 -3.78 -11.05 0.84
CA GLN A 98 -2.63 -11.98 0.84
C GLN A 98 -2.09 -12.22 -0.58
N ARG A 99 -2.94 -12.29 -1.62
CA ARG A 99 -2.47 -12.41 -3.02
C ARG A 99 -1.58 -11.24 -3.47
N ALA A 100 -1.78 -10.04 -2.93
CA ALA A 100 -0.91 -8.90 -3.21
C ALA A 100 0.47 -9.08 -2.54
N VAL A 101 0.48 -9.65 -1.33
CA VAL A 101 1.72 -10.03 -0.64
C VAL A 101 2.45 -11.13 -1.43
N ASP A 102 1.73 -12.13 -1.92
CA ASP A 102 2.29 -13.19 -2.75
C ASP A 102 2.87 -12.64 -4.07
N ASP A 103 2.22 -11.63 -4.67
CA ASP A 103 2.71 -10.89 -5.84
C ASP A 103 4.01 -10.11 -5.54
N PHE A 104 4.09 -9.47 -4.36
CA PHE A 104 5.32 -8.83 -3.89
C PHE A 104 6.46 -9.83 -3.68
N VAL A 105 6.17 -11.00 -3.13
CA VAL A 105 7.15 -12.09 -2.96
C VAL A 105 7.65 -12.55 -4.34
N ALA A 106 6.74 -12.84 -5.26
CA ALA A 106 7.09 -13.26 -6.63
C ALA A 106 7.93 -12.19 -7.37
N TRP A 107 7.58 -10.91 -7.21
CA TRP A 107 8.40 -9.81 -7.71
C TRP A 107 9.78 -9.82 -7.07
N ALA A 108 9.87 -9.92 -5.74
CA ALA A 108 11.13 -9.86 -4.99
C ALA A 108 12.09 -10.98 -5.39
N GLU A 109 11.57 -12.20 -5.62
CA GLU A 109 12.33 -13.36 -6.11
C GLU A 109 12.85 -13.16 -7.55
N ASN A 110 12.15 -12.39 -8.38
CA ASN A 110 12.60 -12.04 -9.72
C ASN A 110 13.66 -10.93 -9.68
N LEU A 111 14.92 -11.32 -9.41
CA LEU A 111 16.07 -10.41 -9.35
C LEU A 111 16.38 -9.70 -10.68
N ALA A 112 15.89 -10.20 -11.82
CA ALA A 112 16.08 -9.55 -13.11
C ALA A 112 15.17 -8.32 -13.29
N ASP A 113 14.07 -8.25 -12.55
CA ASP A 113 13.17 -7.10 -12.60
C ASP A 113 13.69 -5.95 -11.75
N GLN A 114 14.35 -5.01 -12.44
CA GLN A 114 14.96 -3.81 -11.88
C GLN A 114 14.26 -2.52 -12.37
N ARG A 115 13.07 -2.65 -12.97
CA ARG A 115 12.40 -1.56 -13.71
C ARG A 115 12.23 -0.30 -12.87
N MET A 116 11.82 -0.46 -11.61
CA MET A 116 11.54 0.65 -10.70
C MET A 116 12.66 0.96 -9.70
N LYS A 117 13.77 0.22 -9.76
CA LYS A 117 14.87 0.30 -8.78
C LYS A 117 15.42 1.71 -8.62
N ALA A 118 15.54 2.47 -9.71
CA ALA A 118 16.12 3.81 -9.68
C ALA A 118 15.34 4.80 -8.80
N GLU A 119 14.05 4.55 -8.55
CA GLU A 119 13.23 5.33 -7.64
C GLU A 119 13.16 4.70 -6.27
N PHE A 120 12.66 3.46 -6.15
CA PHE A 120 12.27 2.89 -4.85
C PHE A 120 13.41 2.22 -4.08
N SER A 121 14.49 1.79 -4.75
CA SER A 121 15.59 1.07 -4.08
C SER A 121 16.96 1.35 -4.71
N PRO A 122 17.33 2.61 -5.03
CA PRO A 122 18.51 2.91 -5.85
C PRO A 122 19.83 2.40 -5.25
N ARG A 123 19.92 2.36 -3.91
CA ARG A 123 21.12 1.96 -3.15
C ARG A 123 21.05 0.56 -2.54
N VAL A 124 19.90 -0.12 -2.64
CA VAL A 124 19.68 -1.43 -2.00
C VAL A 124 19.60 -2.52 -3.07
N ASP A 125 20.32 -3.62 -2.88
CA ASP A 125 20.22 -4.77 -3.76
C ASP A 125 18.90 -5.50 -3.54
N LYS A 126 18.22 -5.91 -4.60
CA LYS A 126 16.90 -6.56 -4.47
C LYS A 126 16.98 -7.87 -3.67
N SER A 127 18.13 -8.54 -3.70
CA SER A 127 18.36 -9.80 -2.96
C SER A 127 18.29 -9.68 -1.44
N VAL A 128 18.44 -8.47 -0.88
CA VAL A 128 18.42 -8.25 0.58
C VAL A 128 17.08 -7.71 1.09
N LEU A 129 16.08 -7.49 0.22
CA LEU A 129 14.81 -6.87 0.64
C LEU A 129 14.02 -7.68 1.68
N PHE A 130 14.14 -9.01 1.65
CA PHE A 130 13.57 -9.89 2.68
C PHE A 130 14.35 -9.78 4.00
N ASP A 131 15.68 -9.85 3.95
CA ASP A 131 16.55 -9.80 5.11
C ASP A 131 16.44 -8.46 5.86
N ASP A 132 16.31 -7.37 5.11
CA ASP A 132 16.14 -6.03 5.65
C ASP A 132 14.70 -5.77 6.13
N GLY A 133 13.75 -6.67 5.82
CA GLY A 133 12.37 -6.63 6.28
C GLY A 133 11.48 -5.61 5.57
N TYR A 134 11.80 -5.26 4.32
CA TYR A 134 10.94 -4.45 3.44
C TYR A 134 9.88 -5.31 2.73
N ILE A 135 10.17 -6.60 2.52
CA ILE A 135 9.23 -7.59 1.98
C ILE A 135 9.08 -8.73 2.98
N ALA A 136 7.84 -9.16 3.22
CA ALA A 136 7.52 -10.27 4.12
C ALA A 136 6.46 -11.18 3.48
N GLU A 137 6.55 -12.49 3.74
CA GLU A 137 5.54 -13.47 3.28
C GLU A 137 4.16 -13.26 3.95
N ARG A 138 4.14 -12.53 5.06
CA ARG A 138 2.93 -12.15 5.79
C ARG A 138 3.02 -10.69 6.17
N SER A 139 2.00 -9.91 5.79
CA SER A 139 1.93 -8.48 6.07
C SER A 139 0.87 -8.16 7.12
N GLY A 140 1.15 -7.19 7.99
CA GLY A 140 0.15 -6.62 8.91
C GLY A 140 -1.05 -6.02 8.17
N HIS A 141 -0.83 -5.48 6.96
CA HIS A 141 -1.90 -4.96 6.10
C HIS A 141 -2.98 -6.00 5.80
N SER A 142 -2.62 -7.28 5.68
CA SER A 142 -3.59 -8.35 5.43
C SER A 142 -4.47 -8.65 6.64
N ARG A 143 -4.18 -8.08 7.81
CA ARG A 143 -5.04 -8.13 9.02
C ARG A 143 -6.06 -6.99 9.08
N GLY A 144 -5.94 -6.01 8.18
CA GLY A 144 -6.93 -4.94 7.98
C GLY A 144 -6.82 -3.75 8.92
N SER A 145 -5.85 -3.72 9.84
CA SER A 145 -5.68 -2.62 10.80
C SER A 145 -4.37 -1.86 10.61
N THR A 146 -3.63 -2.18 9.56
CA THR A 146 -2.38 -1.52 9.17
C THR A 146 -2.63 -0.62 7.97
N LEU A 147 -1.92 0.51 7.92
CA LEU A 147 -1.98 1.48 6.84
C LEU A 147 -0.64 2.17 6.65
N ASP A 148 -0.46 2.69 5.43
CA ASP A 148 0.63 3.56 5.05
C ASP A 148 0.09 4.96 4.80
N VAL A 149 0.64 5.96 5.50
CA VAL A 149 0.02 7.29 5.62
C VAL A 149 1.04 8.41 5.77
N THR A 150 0.67 9.60 5.31
CA THR A 150 1.43 10.84 5.48
C THR A 150 0.52 12.02 5.79
N LEU A 151 1.11 13.21 5.91
CA LEU A 151 0.44 14.49 6.05
C LEU A 151 0.59 15.32 4.78
N VAL A 152 -0.47 16.04 4.43
CA VAL A 152 -0.55 17.02 3.33
C VAL A 152 -0.97 18.36 3.93
N PRO A 153 -0.27 19.47 3.63
CA PRO A 153 -0.72 20.79 4.07
C PRO A 153 -2.11 21.11 3.52
N LEU A 154 -2.99 21.73 4.31
CA LEU A 154 -4.33 22.10 3.85
C LEU A 154 -4.30 23.02 2.61
N SER A 155 -3.26 23.83 2.44
CA SER A 155 -3.08 24.66 1.25
C SER A 155 -2.85 23.86 -0.04
N ALA A 156 -2.41 22.60 0.06
CA ALA A 156 -2.10 21.73 -1.07
C ALA A 156 -3.28 20.79 -1.44
N THR A 157 -4.36 20.75 -0.67
CA THR A 157 -5.48 19.82 -0.90
C THR A 157 -6.46 20.25 -1.99
N ALA A 158 -6.36 21.50 -2.46
CA ALA A 158 -7.27 22.09 -3.44
C ALA A 158 -6.84 21.87 -4.91
N GLY A 159 -5.65 21.32 -5.14
CA GLY A 159 -5.10 21.06 -6.48
C GLY A 159 -5.43 19.67 -7.03
N PRO A 160 -5.31 19.45 -8.35
CA PRO A 160 -5.34 18.11 -8.90
C PRO A 160 -4.10 17.34 -8.44
N ALA A 161 -4.29 16.12 -7.95
CA ALA A 161 -3.18 15.23 -7.63
C ALA A 161 -2.38 14.92 -8.90
N ALA A 162 -1.05 14.85 -8.76
CA ALA A 162 -0.21 14.41 -9.85
C ALA A 162 -0.56 12.97 -10.27
N SER A 163 -0.47 12.69 -11.56
CA SER A 163 -0.64 11.35 -12.10
C SER A 163 0.69 10.86 -12.66
N TYR A 164 1.10 9.67 -12.24
CA TYR A 164 2.29 9.02 -12.78
C TYR A 164 2.07 8.58 -14.23
N ILE A 165 3.07 8.83 -15.08
CA ILE A 165 3.07 8.39 -16.48
C ILE A 165 4.07 7.24 -16.60
N PRO A 166 3.63 6.01 -16.93
CA PRO A 166 4.54 4.88 -17.14
C PRO A 166 5.66 5.21 -18.13
N GLY A 167 6.90 4.95 -17.71
CA GLY A 167 8.10 5.23 -18.49
C GLY A 167 8.65 6.65 -18.34
N GLN A 168 8.05 7.50 -17.50
CA GLN A 168 8.68 8.78 -17.12
C GLN A 168 10.01 8.53 -16.39
N PRO A 169 10.95 9.50 -16.42
CA PRO A 169 12.20 9.38 -15.68
C PRO A 169 11.96 9.12 -14.19
N LEU A 170 12.55 8.04 -13.68
CA LEU A 170 12.51 7.68 -12.27
C LEU A 170 13.44 8.60 -11.48
N VAL A 171 12.98 9.04 -10.31
CA VAL A 171 13.76 9.88 -9.40
C VAL A 171 13.97 9.14 -8.11
N ASP A 172 15.22 9.10 -7.65
CA ASP A 172 15.62 8.54 -6.36
C ASP A 172 14.68 8.96 -5.23
N CYS A 173 14.13 7.99 -4.49
CA CYS A 173 13.19 8.23 -3.40
C CYS A 173 13.76 9.09 -2.26
N ALA A 174 15.08 9.25 -2.16
CA ALA A 174 15.76 10.14 -1.20
C ALA A 174 16.27 11.45 -1.84
N ALA A 175 15.88 11.76 -3.08
CA ALA A 175 16.16 13.05 -3.69
C ALA A 175 15.47 14.20 -2.93
N PRO A 176 15.94 15.45 -3.08
CA PRO A 176 15.23 16.63 -2.59
C PRO A 176 13.74 16.61 -2.98
N GLN A 177 12.87 17.03 -2.07
CA GLN A 177 11.41 16.89 -2.24
C GLN A 177 10.89 17.49 -3.55
N ASP A 178 11.40 18.65 -3.95
CA ASP A 178 11.03 19.36 -5.18
C ASP A 178 11.38 18.62 -6.47
N ARG A 179 12.17 17.55 -6.38
CA ARG A 179 12.53 16.66 -7.49
C ARG A 179 11.78 15.34 -7.47
N ARG A 180 11.25 14.92 -6.32
CA ARG A 180 10.50 13.65 -6.18
C ARG A 180 9.13 13.77 -6.85
N PHE A 181 8.43 12.65 -6.98
CA PHE A 181 7.06 12.66 -7.46
C PHE A 181 6.19 13.58 -6.57
N PRO A 182 5.47 14.55 -7.14
CA PRO A 182 4.75 15.56 -6.38
C PRO A 182 3.42 14.98 -5.88
N ASP A 183 3.46 14.27 -4.77
CA ASP A 183 2.30 13.70 -4.08
C ASP A 183 1.71 14.61 -3.00
N ASP A 184 2.02 15.90 -3.03
CA ASP A 184 1.56 16.95 -2.11
C ASP A 184 1.90 16.72 -0.62
N SER A 185 2.63 15.66 -0.28
CA SER A 185 3.02 15.36 1.09
C SER A 185 3.97 16.42 1.64
N ILE A 186 4.05 16.55 2.95
CA ILE A 186 5.16 17.27 3.58
C ILE A 186 6.47 16.49 3.43
N ASP A 187 7.62 17.18 3.49
CA ASP A 187 8.90 16.52 3.30
C ASP A 187 9.20 15.58 4.48
N MET A 188 9.11 14.28 4.24
CA MET A 188 9.48 13.24 5.20
C MET A 188 10.92 12.77 5.01
N GLY A 189 11.72 13.40 4.13
CA GLY A 189 13.11 13.03 3.83
C GLY A 189 13.27 11.89 2.83
N THR A 190 12.23 11.07 2.64
CA THR A 190 12.13 10.10 1.55
C THR A 190 10.71 10.10 0.98
N GLY A 191 10.52 9.51 -0.20
CA GLY A 191 9.22 9.12 -0.72
C GLY A 191 8.64 7.89 -0.02
N PHE A 192 7.35 7.66 -0.21
CA PHE A 192 6.69 6.40 0.13
C PHE A 192 7.33 5.21 -0.60
N ASP A 193 7.35 4.03 0.04
CA ASP A 193 8.01 2.81 -0.45
C ASP A 193 9.51 2.95 -0.78
N CYS A 194 10.19 3.91 -0.15
CA CYS A 194 11.64 4.02 -0.27
C CYS A 194 12.33 2.88 0.51
N PHE A 195 12.74 1.82 -0.17
CA PHE A 195 13.51 0.72 0.40
C PHE A 195 14.96 1.15 0.63
N ASP A 196 15.14 1.92 1.69
CA ASP A 196 16.41 2.39 2.21
C ASP A 196 16.27 2.66 3.70
N THR A 197 17.32 2.41 4.47
CA THR A 197 17.38 2.77 5.89
C THR A 197 17.08 4.24 6.19
N LEU A 198 17.22 5.14 5.23
CA LEU A 198 16.73 6.53 5.34
C LEU A 198 15.22 6.63 5.61
N ALA A 199 14.43 5.61 5.26
CA ALA A 199 13.01 5.53 5.58
C ALA A 199 12.71 5.19 7.04
N ASN A 200 13.70 4.66 7.79
CA ASN A 200 13.53 4.34 9.21
C ASN A 200 13.10 5.58 9.99
N THR A 201 12.03 5.49 10.77
CA THR A 201 11.36 6.62 11.41
C THR A 201 12.31 7.53 12.18
N ALA A 202 13.26 6.95 12.90
CA ALA A 202 14.24 7.66 13.73
C ALA A 202 15.67 7.66 13.15
N ASP A 203 15.84 7.54 11.83
CA ASP A 203 17.18 7.54 11.21
C ASP A 203 17.94 8.85 11.52
N PRO A 204 19.16 8.80 12.07
CA PRO A 204 19.89 9.98 12.52
C PRO A 204 20.40 10.87 11.36
N ARG A 205 20.35 10.40 10.11
CA ARG A 205 20.69 11.21 8.93
C ARG A 205 19.53 12.11 8.49
N ILE A 206 18.31 11.82 8.96
CA ILE A 206 17.13 12.66 8.73
C ILE A 206 17.04 13.69 9.85
N GLY A 207 17.14 14.97 9.49
CA GLY A 207 17.20 16.08 10.44
C GLY A 207 16.29 17.23 10.06
N GLY A 208 16.36 18.33 10.83
CA GLY A 208 15.62 19.55 10.54
C GLY A 208 14.12 19.33 10.48
N ASP A 209 13.46 19.89 9.46
CA ASP A 209 12.01 19.81 9.32
C ASP A 209 11.52 18.40 8.95
N GLN A 210 12.33 17.58 8.27
CA GLN A 210 11.98 16.19 7.95
C GLN A 210 11.80 15.34 9.21
N ALA A 211 12.71 15.46 10.18
CA ALA A 211 12.60 14.78 11.46
C ALA A 211 11.40 15.27 12.27
N LYS A 212 11.11 16.59 12.25
CA LYS A 212 9.93 17.16 12.91
C LYS A 212 8.63 16.65 12.28
N ASN A 213 8.58 16.53 10.96
CA ASN A 213 7.42 16.05 10.21
C ASN A 213 7.13 14.57 10.54
N ARG A 214 8.17 13.73 10.58
CA ARG A 214 8.03 12.32 11.03
C ARG A 214 7.53 12.24 12.47
N LEU A 215 8.07 13.06 13.37
CA LEU A 215 7.64 13.09 14.77
C LEU A 215 6.18 13.56 14.92
N LEU A 216 5.76 14.57 14.15
CA LEU A 216 4.39 15.06 14.13
C LEU A 216 3.41 13.95 13.73
N LEU A 217 3.68 13.24 12.64
CA LEU A 217 2.88 12.10 12.20
C LEU A 217 2.86 10.99 13.25
N LEU A 218 4.04 10.61 13.74
CA LEU A 218 4.22 9.54 14.74
C LEU A 218 3.39 9.81 16.00
N GLU A 219 3.59 10.96 16.64
CA GLU A 219 2.92 11.32 17.88
C GLU A 219 1.41 11.48 17.68
N GLY A 220 0.98 12.07 16.55
CA GLY A 220 -0.44 12.25 16.24
C GLY A 220 -1.19 10.92 16.10
N LEU A 221 -0.59 9.95 15.40
CA LEU A 221 -1.19 8.63 15.26
C LEU A 221 -1.08 7.80 16.55
N GLN A 222 0.03 7.89 17.29
CA GLN A 222 0.18 7.19 18.57
C GLN A 222 -0.87 7.59 19.60
N ARG A 223 -1.25 8.88 19.67
CA ARG A 223 -2.34 9.35 20.55
C ARG A 223 -3.68 8.65 20.27
N GLN A 224 -3.88 8.19 19.04
CA GLN A 224 -5.11 7.51 18.61
C GLN A 224 -5.01 5.98 18.65
N GLY A 225 -3.92 5.43 19.17
CA GLY A 225 -3.73 3.98 19.36
C GLY A 225 -3.01 3.25 18.23
N PHE A 226 -2.37 3.99 17.32
CA PHE A 226 -1.53 3.40 16.28
C PHE A 226 -0.10 3.16 16.78
N VAL A 227 0.52 2.10 16.29
CA VAL A 227 1.91 1.71 16.56
C VAL A 227 2.68 1.78 15.24
N ASN A 228 3.77 2.54 15.20
CA ASN A 228 4.63 2.66 14.03
C ASN A 228 5.56 1.45 13.90
N TYR A 229 5.82 1.03 12.66
CA TYR A 229 6.96 0.17 12.34
C TYR A 229 8.20 1.03 12.13
N ASP A 230 9.24 0.79 12.91
CA ASP A 230 10.41 1.66 13.03
C ASP A 230 11.26 1.78 11.75
N LYS A 231 11.15 0.82 10.84
CA LYS A 231 11.84 0.84 9.54
C LYS A 231 11.14 1.67 8.47
N GLU A 232 9.89 2.06 8.69
CA GLU A 232 9.06 2.74 7.70
C GLU A 232 8.28 3.89 8.35
N TRP A 233 8.68 5.14 8.10
CA TRP A 233 8.05 6.31 8.71
C TRP A 233 6.55 6.45 8.42
N TRP A 234 6.07 5.85 7.34
CA TRP A 234 4.68 5.91 6.88
C TRP A 234 3.81 4.78 7.45
N HIS A 235 4.40 3.71 8.00
CA HIS A 235 3.70 2.46 8.30
C HIS A 235 3.21 2.40 9.74
N PHE A 236 1.90 2.19 9.92
CA PHE A 236 1.25 2.17 11.23
C PHE A 236 0.24 1.04 11.33
N THR A 237 0.12 0.46 12.53
CA THR A 237 -0.90 -0.55 12.84
C THR A 237 -1.74 -0.09 14.02
N TYR A 238 -3.07 -0.10 13.89
CA TYR A 238 -3.99 0.19 14.98
C TYR A 238 -3.99 -0.96 15.99
N ALA A 239 -3.29 -0.76 17.10
CA ALA A 239 -3.13 -1.74 18.17
C ALA A 239 -3.12 -1.01 19.53
N PRO A 240 -4.27 -0.46 19.96
CA PRO A 240 -4.33 0.32 21.19
C PRO A 240 -3.84 -0.47 22.40
N ALA A 241 -3.09 0.23 23.28
CA ALA A 241 -2.47 -0.37 24.45
C ALA A 241 -3.50 -1.08 25.34
N GLY A 242 -3.22 -2.35 25.67
CA GLY A 242 -4.11 -3.18 26.49
C GLY A 242 -5.31 -3.79 25.76
N VAL A 243 -5.48 -3.51 24.46
CA VAL A 243 -6.56 -4.06 23.62
C VAL A 243 -6.00 -4.87 22.46
N GLY A 244 -4.99 -4.34 21.75
CA GLY A 244 -4.40 -4.99 20.57
C GLY A 244 -5.20 -4.80 19.28
N GLU A 245 -4.75 -5.45 18.20
CA GLU A 245 -5.45 -5.46 16.91
C GLU A 245 -6.75 -6.29 16.98
N PRO A 246 -7.78 -5.99 16.18
CA PRO A 246 -8.96 -6.83 16.04
C PRO A 246 -8.67 -8.26 15.54
N TYR A 247 -7.70 -8.41 14.62
CA TYR A 247 -7.40 -9.68 13.94
C TYR A 247 -5.89 -10.00 13.89
N PRO A 248 -5.19 -10.13 15.03
CA PRO A 248 -3.72 -10.22 15.07
C PRO A 248 -3.15 -11.46 14.34
N ASP A 249 -3.94 -12.52 14.22
CA ASP A 249 -3.51 -13.81 13.66
C ASP A 249 -4.22 -14.19 12.35
N THR A 250 -5.05 -13.30 11.79
CA THR A 250 -5.84 -13.59 10.57
C THR A 250 -5.40 -12.72 9.41
N TYR A 251 -5.01 -13.37 8.31
CA TYR A 251 -4.53 -12.73 7.08
C TYR A 251 -5.58 -12.97 6.00
N PHE A 252 -6.30 -11.92 5.60
CA PHE A 252 -7.41 -12.00 4.67
C PHE A 252 -6.95 -11.88 3.22
N ASP A 253 -7.72 -12.47 2.29
CA ASP A 253 -7.43 -12.47 0.86
C ASP A 253 -8.65 -12.11 -0.01
N PHE A 254 -9.55 -11.26 0.48
CA PHE A 254 -10.59 -10.70 -0.39
C PHE A 254 -10.01 -9.55 -1.22
N PRO A 255 -10.47 -9.30 -2.45
CA PRO A 255 -9.95 -8.20 -3.26
C PRO A 255 -10.33 -6.82 -2.68
N VAL A 256 -9.50 -5.82 -2.95
CA VAL A 256 -9.81 -4.42 -2.64
C VAL A 256 -10.82 -3.89 -3.66
N GLU A 257 -12.10 -4.12 -3.37
CA GLU A 257 -13.25 -3.65 -4.14
C GLU A 257 -14.48 -3.52 -3.22
N ARG A 258 -15.43 -2.62 -3.54
CA ARG A 258 -16.65 -2.46 -2.73
C ARG A 258 -17.50 -3.72 -2.72
N ALA A 259 -17.50 -4.48 -3.82
CA ALA A 259 -18.25 -5.72 -3.93
C ALA A 259 -17.83 -6.78 -2.90
N ALA A 260 -16.57 -6.78 -2.46
CA ALA A 260 -16.07 -7.70 -1.44
C ALA A 260 -16.60 -7.38 -0.03
N LEU A 261 -17.11 -6.16 0.19
CA LEU A 261 -17.68 -5.71 1.47
C LEU A 261 -19.21 -5.85 1.52
N ALA A 262 -19.84 -6.26 0.42
CA ALA A 262 -21.29 -6.45 0.39
C ALA A 262 -21.68 -7.68 1.22
N PRO A 263 -22.79 -7.64 1.99
CA PRO A 263 -23.32 -8.82 2.64
C PRO A 263 -23.63 -9.90 1.60
N GLY A 264 -23.15 -11.12 1.85
CA GLY A 264 -23.43 -12.30 1.03
C GLY A 264 -24.85 -12.81 1.16
#